data_AF-A0A7V8E2S6-F1
#
_entry.id   AF-A0A7V8E2S6-F1
#
_cell.length_a   1.000
_cell.length_b   1.000
_cell.length_c   1.000
_cell.angle_alpha   90.00
_cell.angle_beta   90.00
_cell.angle_gamma   90.00
#
_symmetry.space_group_name_H-M   'P 1'
#
loop_
_entity.id
_entity.type
_entity.pdbx_description
1 polymer ?
#
loop_
_entity_poly.entity_id
_entity_poly.type
_entity_poly.pdbx_seq_one_letter_code
_entity_poly.pdbx_strand_id
1 'polypeptide(L)'
;MILDRIKKLMGLGSIPDEVAPIYKGAKSEKEALELLRDARRRDEDRRNRALEDVEILQGKEGELMEEGKRENDQNRRLSLARKIKDVRWKVEEIETKVENIFNKRIRIYKEHIASLETLVALAEEPLPSSKQLEEAAIKAKEKREDLDKTVAMAEGMSLDKNAEPVLDEEEKSILAEFEKHDDAKLDRDELSVLTKEKPPDEFAKLEKTARKKERPLKEAPKKQAEEEEEDLE
;
A
#
# COMPACT_ATOMS: atom_id res chain seq x y z
N MET A 1 -28.51 -12.29 10.23
CA MET A 1 -27.63 -11.85 11.35
C MET A 1 -27.10 -10.45 11.02
N ILE A 2 -26.47 -9.73 11.96
CA ILE A 2 -25.96 -8.38 11.67
C ILE A 2 -24.83 -8.39 10.64
N LEU A 3 -23.99 -9.43 10.62
CA LEU A 3 -22.97 -9.64 9.60
C LEU A 3 -23.57 -9.61 8.17
N ASP A 4 -24.76 -10.18 7.96
CA ASP A 4 -25.45 -10.14 6.66
C ASP A 4 -25.99 -8.75 6.31
N ARG A 5 -26.38 -7.96 7.34
CA ARG A 5 -26.84 -6.57 7.17
C ARG A 5 -25.66 -5.67 6.80
N ILE A 6 -24.57 -5.75 7.56
CA ILE A 6 -23.30 -5.05 7.29
C ILE A 6 -22.75 -5.43 5.92
N LYS A 7 -22.77 -6.72 5.55
CA LYS A 7 -22.39 -7.21 4.21
C LYS A 7 -23.20 -6.54 3.11
N LYS A 8 -24.53 -6.47 3.26
CA LYS A 8 -25.43 -5.81 2.28
C LYS A 8 -25.23 -4.30 2.22
N LEU A 9 -25.09 -3.64 3.37
CA LEU A 9 -24.90 -2.17 3.45
C LEU A 9 -23.58 -1.73 2.80
N MET A 10 -22.50 -2.49 2.97
CA MET A 10 -21.20 -2.22 2.34
C MET A 10 -21.06 -2.83 0.93
N GLY A 11 -22.12 -3.45 0.39
CA GLY A 11 -22.13 -4.03 -0.96
C GLY A 11 -21.17 -5.22 -1.19
N LEU A 12 -20.65 -5.84 -0.13
CA LEU A 12 -19.52 -6.77 -0.24
C LEU A 12 -19.93 -8.20 -0.62
N GLY A 13 -19.20 -8.82 -1.55
CA GLY A 13 -19.35 -10.24 -1.91
C GLY A 13 -18.91 -11.20 -0.78
N SER A 14 -17.91 -10.81 0.01
CA SER A 14 -17.41 -11.50 1.20
C SER A 14 -16.91 -10.47 2.22
N ILE A 15 -16.79 -10.87 3.49
CA ILE A 15 -16.22 -10.06 4.57
C ILE A 15 -14.88 -10.71 4.94
N PRO A 16 -13.77 -9.95 5.09
CA PRO A 16 -12.47 -10.51 5.46
C PRO A 16 -12.48 -11.21 6.83
N ASP A 17 -11.70 -12.28 6.97
CA ASP A 17 -11.66 -13.10 8.19
C ASP A 17 -11.09 -12.36 9.42
N GLU A 18 -10.39 -11.25 9.19
CA GLU A 18 -9.91 -10.31 10.22
C GLU A 18 -11.07 -9.62 10.96
N VAL A 19 -12.17 -9.34 10.25
CA VAL A 19 -13.31 -8.54 10.74
C VAL A 19 -14.60 -9.35 10.88
N ALA A 20 -14.73 -10.49 10.19
CA ALA A 20 -15.86 -11.39 10.34
C ALA A 20 -16.13 -11.85 11.81
N PRO A 21 -15.14 -12.11 12.68
CA PRO A 21 -15.37 -12.40 14.09
C PRO A 21 -15.95 -11.20 14.87
N ILE A 22 -15.51 -9.98 14.54
CA ILE A 22 -15.95 -8.74 15.19
C ILE A 22 -17.44 -8.50 14.86
N TYR A 23 -17.80 -8.63 13.58
CA TYR A 23 -19.19 -8.54 13.12
C TYR A 23 -20.11 -9.67 13.58
N LYS A 24 -19.56 -10.81 14.04
CA LYS A 24 -20.35 -11.88 14.69
C LYS A 24 -20.64 -11.57 16.17
N GLY A 25 -19.80 -10.76 16.83
CA GLY A 25 -19.95 -10.38 18.24
C GLY A 25 -20.85 -9.17 18.49
N ALA A 26 -20.98 -8.27 17.51
CA ALA A 26 -21.81 -7.07 17.62
C ALA A 26 -23.33 -7.36 17.53
N LYS A 27 -24.14 -6.47 18.11
CA LYS A 27 -25.62 -6.46 18.06
C LYS A 27 -26.16 -5.27 17.28
N SER A 28 -25.37 -4.20 17.12
CA SER A 28 -25.69 -2.99 16.34
C SER A 28 -24.50 -2.52 15.50
N GLU A 29 -24.76 -1.71 14.47
CA GLU A 29 -23.71 -1.14 13.61
C GLU A 29 -22.76 -0.21 14.40
N LYS A 30 -23.27 0.49 15.42
CA LYS A 30 -22.47 1.34 16.33
C LYS A 30 -21.53 0.50 17.22
N GLU A 31 -22.04 -0.55 17.83
CA GLU A 31 -21.24 -1.50 18.63
C GLU A 31 -20.19 -2.22 17.75
N ALA A 32 -20.52 -2.55 16.50
CA ALA A 32 -19.56 -3.09 15.53
C ALA A 32 -18.41 -2.12 15.23
N LEU A 33 -18.73 -0.84 15.06
CA LEU A 33 -17.79 0.26 14.78
C LEU A 33 -16.89 0.55 16.01
N GLU A 34 -17.43 0.50 17.22
CA GLU A 34 -16.66 0.56 18.47
C GLU A 34 -15.71 -0.64 18.63
N LEU A 35 -16.21 -1.87 18.46
CA LEU A 35 -15.40 -3.09 18.55
C LEU A 35 -14.29 -3.15 17.47
N LEU A 36 -14.53 -2.58 16.29
CA LEU A 36 -13.51 -2.40 15.25
C LEU A 36 -12.44 -1.37 15.65
N ARG A 37 -12.84 -0.21 16.20
CA ARG A 37 -11.90 0.80 16.71
C ARG A 37 -11.02 0.22 17.82
N ASP A 38 -11.58 -0.58 18.73
CA ASP A 38 -10.85 -1.28 19.78
C ASP A 38 -9.98 -2.43 19.25
N ALA A 39 -10.39 -3.15 18.21
CA ALA A 39 -9.55 -4.14 17.54
C ALA A 39 -8.34 -3.47 16.86
N ARG A 40 -8.58 -2.36 16.15
CA ARG A 40 -7.54 -1.55 15.52
C ARG A 40 -6.55 -1.02 16.54
N ARG A 41 -7.03 -0.42 17.63
CA ARG A 41 -6.18 0.08 18.71
C ARG A 41 -5.31 -1.02 19.32
N ARG A 42 -5.89 -2.19 19.64
CA ARG A 42 -5.12 -3.32 20.20
C ARG A 42 -4.03 -3.83 19.26
N ASP A 43 -4.29 -3.89 17.96
CA ASP A 43 -3.27 -4.30 16.98
C ASP A 43 -2.27 -3.16 16.64
N GLU A 44 -2.66 -1.88 16.75
CA GLU A 44 -1.75 -0.72 16.71
C GLU A 44 -0.80 -0.71 17.95
N ASP A 45 -1.32 -0.94 19.15
CA ASP A 45 -0.53 -1.06 20.39
C ASP A 45 0.45 -2.25 20.34
N ARG A 46 0.03 -3.39 19.76
CA ARG A 46 0.90 -4.56 19.53
C ARG A 46 1.99 -4.28 18.50
N ARG A 47 1.67 -3.57 17.42
CA ARG A 47 2.66 -3.17 16.40
C ARG A 47 3.73 -2.27 17.01
N ASN A 48 3.35 -1.31 17.86
CA ASN A 48 4.31 -0.42 18.52
C ASN A 48 5.29 -1.20 19.40
N ARG A 49 4.80 -2.11 20.26
CA ARG A 49 5.68 -2.97 21.08
C ARG A 49 6.59 -3.88 20.25
N ALA A 50 6.10 -4.39 19.13
CA ALA A 50 6.92 -5.18 18.22
C ALA A 50 8.04 -4.34 17.55
N LEU A 51 7.83 -3.03 17.36
CA LEU A 51 8.89 -2.11 16.90
C LEU A 51 9.85 -1.75 18.04
N GLU A 52 9.36 -1.53 19.25
CA GLU A 52 10.19 -1.36 20.47
C GLU A 52 11.11 -2.59 20.69
N ASP A 53 10.59 -3.81 20.51
CA ASP A 53 11.37 -5.06 20.54
C ASP A 53 12.46 -5.10 19.44
N VAL A 54 12.17 -4.58 18.24
CA VAL A 54 13.14 -4.47 17.14
C VAL A 54 14.24 -3.46 17.46
N GLU A 55 13.92 -2.28 17.98
CA GLU A 55 14.91 -1.28 18.42
C GLU A 55 15.84 -1.86 19.50
N ILE A 56 15.28 -2.58 20.48
CA ILE A 56 16.02 -3.29 21.53
C ILE A 56 16.94 -4.39 20.96
N LEU A 57 16.52 -5.10 19.91
CA LEU A 57 17.34 -6.11 19.23
C LEU A 57 18.45 -5.47 18.37
N GLN A 58 18.17 -4.40 17.64
CA GLN A 58 19.15 -3.65 16.86
C GLN A 58 20.24 -3.03 17.75
N GLY A 59 19.87 -2.51 18.93
CA GLY A 59 20.83 -2.06 19.95
C GLY A 59 21.79 -3.17 20.39
N LYS A 60 21.24 -4.36 20.71
CA LYS A 60 22.03 -5.56 21.06
C LYS A 60 22.91 -6.06 19.91
N GLU A 61 22.47 -5.91 18.66
CA GLU A 61 23.33 -6.20 17.51
C GLU A 61 24.52 -5.23 17.47
N GLY A 62 24.29 -3.94 17.70
CA GLY A 62 25.34 -2.93 17.81
C GLY A 62 26.38 -3.27 18.88
N GLU A 63 25.93 -3.62 20.09
CA GLU A 63 26.79 -4.06 21.20
C GLU A 63 27.65 -5.28 20.82
N LEU A 64 27.04 -6.33 20.26
CA LEU A 64 27.75 -7.54 19.81
C LEU A 64 28.72 -7.27 18.66
N MET A 65 28.36 -6.36 17.75
CA MET A 65 29.22 -5.91 16.64
C MET A 65 30.41 -5.07 17.14
N GLU A 66 30.28 -4.35 18.26
CA GLU A 66 31.41 -3.70 18.91
C GLU A 66 32.29 -4.67 19.71
N GLU A 67 31.71 -5.63 20.45
CA GLU A 67 32.48 -6.70 21.10
C GLU A 67 33.30 -7.47 20.05
N GLY A 68 32.69 -7.85 18.93
CA GLY A 68 33.35 -8.59 17.85
C GLY A 68 34.48 -7.84 17.13
N LYS A 69 34.42 -6.50 17.09
CA LYS A 69 35.52 -5.64 16.57
C LYS A 69 36.70 -5.56 17.55
N ARG A 70 36.43 -5.56 18.86
CA ARG A 70 37.43 -5.39 19.93
C ARG A 70 38.09 -6.72 20.35
N GLU A 71 37.38 -7.83 20.18
CA GLU A 71 37.88 -9.17 20.45
C GLU A 71 39.03 -9.56 19.50
N ASN A 72 40.01 -10.31 19.99
CA ASN A 72 41.16 -10.82 19.22
C ASN A 72 41.13 -12.34 19.03
N ASP A 73 40.45 -13.11 19.90
CA ASP A 73 40.27 -14.56 19.71
C ASP A 73 39.31 -14.87 18.55
N GLN A 74 39.78 -15.70 17.62
CA GLN A 74 39.00 -16.19 16.48
C GLN A 74 37.79 -17.03 16.91
N ASN A 75 37.90 -17.83 17.98
CA ASN A 75 36.80 -18.67 18.44
C ASN A 75 35.67 -17.82 19.05
N ARG A 76 36.00 -16.84 19.89
CA ARG A 76 35.03 -15.87 20.42
C ARG A 76 34.45 -14.97 19.34
N ARG A 77 35.23 -14.52 18.35
CA ARG A 77 34.68 -13.84 17.14
C ARG A 77 33.65 -14.70 16.40
N LEU A 78 33.92 -15.98 16.19
CA LEU A 78 32.95 -16.91 15.57
C LEU A 78 31.69 -17.11 16.43
N SER A 79 31.82 -17.14 17.75
CA SER A 79 30.68 -17.18 18.68
C SER A 79 29.82 -15.91 18.61
N LEU A 80 30.44 -14.73 18.58
CA LEU A 80 29.75 -13.45 18.44
C LEU A 80 29.05 -13.32 17.09
N ALA A 81 29.69 -13.74 16.00
CA ALA A 81 29.07 -13.75 14.66
C ALA A 81 27.80 -14.62 14.59
N ARG A 82 27.75 -15.75 15.32
CA ARG A 82 26.53 -16.56 15.46
C ARG A 82 25.44 -15.80 16.20
N LYS A 83 25.74 -15.21 17.36
CA LYS A 83 24.77 -14.39 18.12
C LYS A 83 24.20 -13.23 17.28
N ILE A 84 25.04 -12.55 16.50
CA ILE A 84 24.62 -11.46 15.59
C ILE A 84 23.65 -11.99 14.53
N LYS A 85 23.92 -13.15 13.92
CA LYS A 85 22.99 -13.80 13.00
C LYS A 85 21.65 -14.14 13.68
N ASP A 86 21.68 -14.69 14.89
CA ASP A 86 20.49 -15.07 15.64
C ASP A 86 19.65 -13.86 16.09
N VAL A 87 20.27 -12.69 16.28
CA VAL A 87 19.60 -11.41 16.52
C VAL A 87 18.95 -10.88 15.25
N ARG A 88 19.69 -10.83 14.12
CA ARG A 88 19.16 -10.40 12.82
C ARG A 88 17.95 -11.21 12.37
N TRP A 89 18.01 -12.53 12.52
CA TRP A 89 16.91 -13.41 12.14
C TRP A 89 15.64 -13.16 13.00
N LYS A 90 15.80 -12.75 14.27
CA LYS A 90 14.66 -12.35 15.13
C LYS A 90 14.10 -10.98 14.75
N VAL A 91 14.95 -10.02 14.35
CA VAL A 91 14.50 -8.73 13.80
C VAL A 91 13.67 -8.98 12.54
N GLU A 92 14.20 -9.75 11.58
CA GLU A 92 13.53 -10.14 10.34
C GLU A 92 12.18 -10.87 10.61
N GLU A 93 12.14 -11.77 11.59
CA GLU A 93 10.91 -12.47 11.99
C GLU A 93 9.84 -11.52 12.57
N ILE A 94 10.25 -10.51 13.35
CA ILE A 94 9.34 -9.52 13.95
C ILE A 94 8.88 -8.49 12.91
N GLU A 95 9.78 -7.97 12.08
CA GLU A 95 9.46 -7.09 10.94
C GLU A 95 8.48 -7.77 9.98
N THR A 96 8.73 -9.04 9.64
CA THR A 96 7.82 -9.87 8.82
C THR A 96 6.43 -9.98 9.45
N LYS A 97 6.32 -10.15 10.78
CA LYS A 97 5.03 -10.17 11.50
C LYS A 97 4.35 -8.79 11.54
N VAL A 98 5.12 -7.72 11.73
CA VAL A 98 4.62 -6.33 11.71
C VAL A 98 3.99 -6.00 10.36
N GLU A 99 4.68 -6.32 9.26
CA GLU A 99 4.16 -6.08 7.92
C GLU A 99 3.01 -7.03 7.57
N ASN A 100 3.20 -8.33 7.72
CA ASN A 100 2.25 -9.32 7.20
C ASN A 100 1.01 -9.53 8.06
N ILE A 101 1.06 -9.21 9.36
CA ILE A 101 -0.06 -9.39 10.28
C ILE A 101 -0.61 -8.04 10.73
N PHE A 102 0.19 -7.21 11.42
CA PHE A 102 -0.35 -5.98 12.01
C PHE A 102 -0.74 -4.95 10.95
N ASN A 103 0.14 -4.61 10.01
CA ASN A 103 -0.16 -3.59 9.00
C ASN A 103 -1.34 -3.98 8.10
N LYS A 104 -1.47 -5.24 7.68
CA LYS A 104 -2.62 -5.73 6.91
C LYS A 104 -3.92 -5.64 7.71
N ARG A 105 -3.94 -6.12 8.96
CA ARG A 105 -5.14 -6.07 9.83
C ARG A 105 -5.54 -4.62 10.14
N ILE A 106 -4.59 -3.76 10.49
CA ILE A 106 -4.81 -2.33 10.74
C ILE A 106 -5.39 -1.62 9.50
N ARG A 107 -4.91 -1.96 8.30
CA ARG A 107 -5.47 -1.43 7.04
C ARG A 107 -6.92 -1.87 6.85
N ILE A 108 -7.21 -3.17 6.95
CA ILE A 108 -8.58 -3.70 6.80
C ILE A 108 -9.52 -3.06 7.81
N TYR A 109 -9.11 -2.90 9.07
CA TYR A 109 -9.91 -2.18 10.06
C TYR A 109 -10.14 -0.72 9.67
N LYS A 110 -9.14 0.01 9.14
CA LYS A 110 -9.33 1.42 8.73
C LYS A 110 -10.33 1.55 7.60
N GLU A 111 -10.24 0.70 6.58
CA GLU A 111 -11.19 0.64 5.47
C GLU A 111 -12.61 0.32 5.98
N HIS A 112 -12.77 -0.73 6.80
CA HIS A 112 -14.06 -1.13 7.37
C HIS A 112 -14.66 -0.15 8.40
N ILE A 113 -13.83 0.56 9.16
CA ILE A 113 -14.27 1.63 10.07
C ILE A 113 -14.80 2.80 9.25
N ALA A 114 -14.05 3.28 8.24
CA ALA A 114 -14.48 4.40 7.40
C ALA A 114 -15.78 4.09 6.64
N SER A 115 -15.94 2.86 6.12
CA SER A 115 -17.18 2.43 5.47
C SER A 115 -18.38 2.37 6.43
N LEU A 116 -18.18 2.03 7.71
CA LEU A 116 -19.26 2.04 8.69
C LEU A 116 -19.52 3.43 9.28
N GLU A 117 -18.52 4.29 9.39
CA GLU A 117 -18.66 5.69 9.81
C GLU A 117 -19.53 6.46 8.81
N THR A 118 -19.31 6.29 7.49
CA THR A 118 -20.18 6.89 6.46
C THR A 118 -21.58 6.29 6.44
N LEU A 119 -21.73 4.97 6.57
CA LEU A 119 -23.04 4.32 6.64
C LEU A 119 -23.86 4.70 7.87
N VAL A 120 -23.22 4.92 9.03
CA VAL A 120 -23.89 5.40 10.24
C VAL A 120 -24.29 6.87 10.08
N ALA A 121 -23.41 7.72 9.54
CA ALA A 121 -23.74 9.13 9.27
C ALA A 121 -24.93 9.27 8.29
N LEU A 122 -24.93 8.50 7.19
CA LEU A 122 -26.04 8.47 6.21
C LEU A 122 -27.35 7.88 6.79
N ALA A 123 -27.29 7.16 7.92
CA ALA A 123 -28.47 6.66 8.62
C ALA A 123 -28.97 7.62 9.72
N GLU A 124 -28.18 8.63 10.09
CA GLU A 124 -28.53 9.69 11.05
C GLU A 124 -28.93 11.00 10.36
N GLU A 125 -28.45 11.24 9.14
CA GLU A 125 -28.86 12.39 8.33
C GLU A 125 -30.34 12.25 7.90
N PRO A 126 -31.24 13.16 8.32
CA PRO A 126 -32.65 13.06 7.99
C PRO A 126 -32.85 13.36 6.51
N LEU A 127 -33.45 12.42 5.78
CA LEU A 127 -33.82 12.62 4.37
C LEU A 127 -34.61 13.93 4.20
N PRO A 128 -34.23 14.81 3.26
CA PRO A 128 -34.90 16.09 3.07
C PRO A 128 -36.38 15.88 2.75
N SER A 129 -37.24 16.62 3.44
CA SER A 129 -38.69 16.53 3.23
C SER A 129 -39.08 16.95 1.82
N SER A 130 -40.25 16.50 1.33
CA SER A 130 -40.76 16.87 -0.01
C SER A 130 -40.68 18.38 -0.26
N LYS A 131 -41.06 19.19 0.75
CA LYS A 131 -40.98 20.66 0.68
C LYS A 131 -39.56 21.19 0.50
N GLN A 132 -38.57 20.62 1.20
CA GLN A 132 -37.17 21.01 1.04
C GLN A 132 -36.59 20.57 -0.32
N LEU A 133 -37.06 19.44 -0.86
CA LEU A 133 -36.72 19.01 -2.23
C LEU A 133 -37.40 19.90 -3.28
N GLU A 134 -38.64 20.32 -3.07
CA GLU A 134 -39.38 21.26 -3.91
C GLU A 134 -38.72 22.65 -3.89
N GLU A 135 -38.39 23.19 -2.71
CA GLU A 135 -37.64 24.44 -2.52
C GLU A 135 -36.25 24.37 -3.18
N ALA A 136 -35.52 23.26 -3.01
CA ALA A 136 -34.23 23.06 -3.67
C ALA A 136 -34.37 22.96 -5.19
N ALA A 137 -35.42 22.32 -5.70
CA ALA A 137 -35.70 22.21 -7.14
C ALA A 137 -36.14 23.55 -7.75
N ILE A 138 -36.91 24.37 -7.03
CA ILE A 138 -37.23 25.75 -7.42
C ILE A 138 -35.95 26.59 -7.47
N LYS A 139 -35.15 26.57 -6.39
CA LYS A 139 -33.88 27.30 -6.31
C LYS A 139 -32.84 26.86 -7.34
N ALA A 140 -32.89 25.60 -7.77
CA ALA A 140 -32.08 25.07 -8.87
C ALA A 140 -32.59 25.55 -10.24
N LYS A 141 -33.91 25.67 -10.43
CA LYS A 141 -34.50 26.30 -11.64
C LYS A 141 -34.18 27.79 -11.71
N GLU A 142 -34.37 28.54 -10.62
CA GLU A 142 -34.02 29.97 -10.53
C GLU A 142 -32.55 30.19 -10.92
N LYS A 143 -31.62 29.47 -10.29
CA LYS A 143 -30.19 29.52 -10.63
C LYS A 143 -29.90 29.11 -12.07
N ARG A 144 -30.64 28.15 -12.63
CA ARG A 144 -30.49 27.76 -14.04
C ARG A 144 -31.00 28.86 -14.97
N GLU A 145 -32.16 29.44 -14.71
CA GLU A 145 -32.69 30.57 -15.48
C GLU A 145 -31.74 31.77 -15.40
N ASP A 146 -31.12 32.02 -14.25
CA ASP A 146 -30.09 33.06 -14.10
C ASP A 146 -28.81 32.73 -14.88
N LEU A 147 -28.37 31.47 -14.90
CA LEU A 147 -27.27 31.02 -15.77
C LEU A 147 -27.64 31.17 -17.26
N ASP A 148 -28.82 30.71 -17.68
CA ASP A 148 -29.34 30.83 -19.04
C ASP A 148 -29.46 32.31 -19.45
N LYS A 149 -29.83 33.22 -18.52
CA LYS A 149 -29.77 34.70 -18.70
C LYS A 149 -28.34 35.21 -18.86
N THR A 150 -27.37 34.75 -18.06
CA THR A 150 -25.96 35.17 -18.20
C THR A 150 -25.33 34.67 -19.49
N VAL A 151 -25.68 33.47 -19.96
CA VAL A 151 -25.27 32.96 -21.27
C VAL A 151 -25.89 33.81 -22.39
N ALA A 152 -27.19 34.09 -22.34
CA ALA A 152 -27.85 34.96 -23.32
C ALA A 152 -27.29 36.39 -23.31
N MET A 153 -26.85 36.92 -22.16
CA MET A 153 -26.13 38.19 -22.08
C MET A 153 -24.73 38.09 -22.68
N ALA A 154 -23.96 37.03 -22.40
CA ALA A 154 -22.63 36.83 -22.98
C ALA A 154 -22.69 36.63 -24.51
N GLU A 155 -23.69 35.91 -25.02
CA GLU A 155 -23.95 35.75 -26.45
C GLU A 155 -24.42 37.07 -27.08
N GLY A 156 -25.27 37.84 -26.39
CA GLY A 156 -25.70 39.18 -26.82
C GLY A 156 -24.58 40.24 -26.78
N MET A 157 -23.60 40.07 -25.89
CA MET A 157 -22.37 40.88 -25.83
C MET A 157 -21.27 40.36 -26.76
N SER A 158 -21.42 39.15 -27.34
CA SER A 158 -20.53 38.61 -28.39
C SER A 158 -20.81 39.23 -29.77
N LEU A 159 -21.07 40.53 -29.78
CA LEU A 159 -21.49 41.33 -30.93
C LEU A 159 -20.29 42.07 -31.57
N ASP A 160 -19.16 41.37 -31.69
CA ASP A 160 -18.11 41.69 -32.67
C ASP A 160 -17.19 40.49 -32.95
N LYS A 161 -17.73 39.45 -33.59
CA LYS A 161 -16.97 38.22 -33.96
C LYS A 161 -15.93 38.41 -35.08
N ASN A 162 -15.61 39.65 -35.43
CA ASN A 162 -14.57 40.07 -36.36
C ASN A 162 -13.67 41.20 -35.80
N ALA A 163 -13.85 41.61 -34.55
CA ALA A 163 -12.84 42.43 -33.88
C ALA A 163 -11.68 41.50 -33.48
N GLU A 164 -10.50 41.71 -34.09
CA GLU A 164 -9.27 41.18 -33.51
C GLU A 164 -9.13 41.77 -32.09
N PRO A 165 -8.79 40.97 -31.07
CA PRO A 165 -8.56 41.52 -29.75
C PRO A 165 -7.35 42.45 -29.82
N VAL A 166 -7.59 43.76 -29.64
CA VAL A 166 -6.54 44.78 -29.53
C VAL A 166 -5.90 44.64 -28.15
N LEU A 167 -5.18 43.53 -27.96
CA LEU A 167 -4.47 43.18 -26.74
C LEU A 167 -3.49 44.30 -26.41
N ASP A 168 -3.49 44.80 -25.18
CA ASP A 168 -2.50 45.78 -24.75
C ASP A 168 -1.09 45.15 -24.73
N GLU A 169 -0.03 45.97 -24.73
CA GLU A 169 1.34 45.47 -24.60
C GLU A 169 1.54 44.73 -23.26
N GLU A 170 0.84 45.16 -22.21
CA GLU A 170 0.81 44.50 -20.90
C GLU A 170 0.14 43.11 -20.98
N GLU A 171 -1.02 43.00 -21.65
CA GLU A 171 -1.72 41.71 -21.86
C GLU A 171 -0.91 40.72 -22.70
N LYS A 172 -0.21 41.20 -23.74
CA LYS A 172 0.70 40.37 -24.53
C LYS A 172 1.87 39.83 -23.70
N SER A 173 2.37 40.61 -22.72
CA SER A 173 3.45 40.15 -21.85
C SER A 173 2.97 39.06 -20.88
N ILE A 174 1.76 39.21 -20.31
CA ILE A 174 1.12 38.23 -19.42
C ILE A 174 0.84 36.90 -20.16
N LEU A 175 0.33 36.94 -21.39
CA LEU A 175 0.14 35.74 -22.22
C LEU A 175 1.47 35.00 -22.45
N ALA A 176 2.54 35.73 -22.76
CA ALA A 176 3.88 35.17 -22.93
C ALA A 176 4.52 34.70 -21.62
N GLU A 177 3.95 34.97 -20.44
CA GLU A 177 4.34 34.34 -19.17
C GLU A 177 3.55 33.04 -18.93
N PHE A 178 2.27 32.99 -19.29
CA PHE A 178 1.45 31.77 -19.16
C PHE A 178 1.96 30.64 -20.07
N GLU A 179 2.25 30.91 -21.34
CA GLU A 179 2.76 29.89 -22.28
C GLU A 179 4.05 29.24 -21.74
N LYS A 180 5.03 30.05 -21.31
CA LYS A 180 6.27 29.56 -20.67
C LYS A 180 6.00 28.74 -19.40
N HIS A 181 4.94 29.04 -18.66
CA HIS A 181 4.62 28.35 -17.42
C HIS A 181 3.88 27.01 -17.65
N ASP A 182 3.27 26.81 -18.83
CA ASP A 182 2.68 25.53 -19.24
C ASP A 182 3.69 24.63 -19.99
N ASP A 183 4.57 25.20 -20.82
CA ASP A 183 5.73 24.48 -21.38
C ASP A 183 6.58 23.85 -20.25
N ALA A 184 6.87 24.63 -19.20
CA ALA A 184 7.62 24.19 -18.02
C ALA A 184 6.90 23.15 -17.14
N LYS A 185 5.62 22.82 -17.42
CA LYS A 185 4.91 21.68 -16.84
C LYS A 185 5.02 20.45 -17.74
N LEU A 186 4.85 20.62 -19.05
CA LEU A 186 4.95 19.53 -20.04
C LEU A 186 6.33 18.86 -19.99
N ASP A 187 7.42 19.64 -20.03
CA ASP A 187 8.80 19.13 -19.88
C ASP A 187 8.98 18.29 -18.61
N ARG A 188 8.31 18.67 -17.52
CA ARG A 188 8.45 18.06 -16.21
C ARG A 188 7.67 16.75 -16.09
N ASP A 189 6.50 16.68 -16.72
CA ASP A 189 5.67 15.48 -16.71
C ASP A 189 6.21 14.41 -17.67
N GLU A 190 6.73 14.77 -18.85
CA GLU A 190 7.37 13.80 -19.77
C GLU A 190 8.61 13.14 -19.15
N LEU A 191 9.46 13.92 -18.45
CA LEU A 191 10.60 13.39 -17.69
C LEU A 191 10.18 12.44 -16.55
N SER A 192 8.95 12.54 -16.04
CA SER A 192 8.43 11.66 -15.00
C SER A 192 8.00 10.27 -15.53
N VAL A 193 7.61 10.18 -16.80
CA VAL A 193 7.15 8.94 -17.44
C VAL A 193 8.34 8.06 -17.84
N LEU A 194 9.41 8.66 -18.38
CA LEU A 194 10.59 7.95 -18.91
C LEU A 194 11.43 7.20 -17.86
N THR A 195 11.10 7.29 -16.57
CA THR A 195 11.83 6.63 -15.47
C THR A 195 11.07 5.48 -14.80
N LYS A 196 9.89 5.08 -15.31
CA LYS A 196 9.00 4.10 -14.64
C LYS A 196 8.65 2.82 -15.38
N GLU A 197 9.25 2.52 -16.54
CA GLU A 197 9.11 1.20 -17.18
C GLU A 197 10.44 0.46 -17.35
N LYS A 198 10.68 -0.52 -16.45
CA LYS A 198 11.55 -1.67 -16.70
C LYS A 198 11.16 -2.85 -15.78
N PRO A 199 10.25 -3.76 -16.22
CA PRO A 199 10.04 -5.03 -15.53
C PRO A 199 11.28 -5.93 -15.69
N PRO A 200 11.78 -6.58 -14.62
CA PRO A 200 13.02 -7.34 -14.66
C PRO A 200 12.81 -8.82 -15.01
N ASP A 201 12.35 -9.15 -16.22
CA ASP A 201 12.08 -10.56 -16.56
C ASP A 201 12.12 -10.91 -18.07
N GLU A 202 13.30 -10.88 -18.73
CA GLU A 202 13.47 -11.55 -20.04
C GLU A 202 14.91 -11.97 -20.44
N PHE A 203 15.65 -12.67 -19.57
CA PHE A 203 16.98 -13.24 -19.90
C PHE A 203 17.11 -14.78 -19.70
N ALA A 204 15.99 -15.50 -19.62
CA ALA A 204 15.97 -16.93 -19.26
C ALA A 204 15.95 -17.93 -20.45
N LYS A 205 15.95 -17.49 -21.72
CA LYS A 205 15.64 -18.36 -22.88
C LYS A 205 16.45 -18.08 -24.18
N LEU A 206 17.79 -18.05 -24.15
CA LEU A 206 18.57 -18.01 -25.41
C LEU A 206 19.95 -18.69 -25.43
N GLU A 207 20.19 -19.74 -24.63
CA GLU A 207 21.46 -20.51 -24.73
C GLU A 207 21.31 -22.05 -24.72
N LYS A 208 20.15 -22.58 -25.17
CA LYS A 208 19.88 -24.04 -25.24
C LYS A 208 20.11 -24.68 -26.63
N THR A 209 21.00 -24.14 -27.47
CA THR A 209 21.32 -24.73 -28.80
C THR A 209 22.81 -24.60 -29.19
N ALA A 210 23.73 -25.15 -28.39
CA ALA A 210 25.14 -25.29 -28.79
C ALA A 210 25.72 -26.69 -28.47
N ARG A 211 25.73 -27.56 -29.51
CA ARG A 211 26.67 -28.69 -29.71
C ARG A 211 26.80 -29.75 -28.59
N LYS A 212 25.94 -30.77 -28.67
CA LYS A 212 26.39 -32.17 -28.46
C LYS A 212 27.51 -32.50 -29.46
N LYS A 213 28.59 -33.16 -29.02
CA LYS A 213 29.33 -34.16 -29.83
C LYS A 213 30.36 -34.94 -28.98
N GLU A 214 30.20 -36.27 -28.97
CA GLU A 214 31.24 -37.30 -28.76
C GLU A 214 31.97 -37.36 -27.38
N ARG A 215 32.31 -38.50 -26.79
CA ARG A 215 31.97 -39.95 -27.00
C ARG A 215 32.24 -40.73 -25.68
N PRO A 216 31.67 -41.95 -25.47
CA PRO A 216 31.75 -42.65 -24.17
C PRO A 216 32.77 -43.81 -24.10
N LEU A 217 33.49 -43.93 -22.97
CA LEU A 217 34.23 -45.10 -22.45
C LEU A 217 34.34 -44.91 -20.92
N LYS A 218 34.36 -45.92 -20.03
CA LYS A 218 34.16 -47.40 -20.10
C LYS A 218 33.75 -47.89 -18.70
N GLU A 219 33.24 -49.12 -18.58
CA GLU A 219 32.79 -49.72 -17.31
C GLU A 219 33.87 -50.52 -16.54
N ALA A 220 33.79 -50.47 -15.20
CA ALA A 220 34.07 -51.57 -14.24
C ALA A 220 35.52 -52.16 -14.15
N PRO A 221 35.87 -53.06 -13.19
CA PRO A 221 35.05 -53.67 -12.12
C PRO A 221 35.65 -53.70 -10.68
N LYS A 222 34.86 -54.32 -9.78
CA LYS A 222 35.02 -54.69 -8.36
C LYS A 222 36.40 -55.21 -7.86
N LYS A 223 36.64 -54.99 -6.54
CA LYS A 223 37.02 -55.94 -5.45
C LYS A 223 36.63 -55.25 -4.11
N GLN A 224 36.06 -55.85 -3.05
CA GLN A 224 36.22 -57.13 -2.31
C GLN A 224 37.44 -57.19 -1.38
N ALA A 225 37.13 -57.07 -0.09
CA ALA A 225 37.90 -57.14 1.16
C ALA A 225 36.92 -56.62 2.26
N GLU A 226 36.43 -57.36 3.27
CA GLU A 226 36.81 -58.68 3.82
C GLU A 226 38.25 -58.70 4.38
N GLU A 227 38.59 -59.07 5.64
CA GLU A 227 37.85 -59.50 6.87
C GLU A 227 37.52 -58.28 7.83
N GLU A 228 37.52 -58.20 9.19
CA GLU A 228 37.79 -59.06 10.40
C GLU A 228 37.12 -58.42 11.70
N GLU A 229 37.39 -58.88 12.95
CA GLU A 229 36.79 -58.44 14.25
C GLU A 229 37.82 -57.90 15.30
N GLU A 230 37.39 -57.16 16.35
CA GLU A 230 37.73 -57.45 17.77
C GLU A 230 36.96 -56.55 18.77
N ASP A 231 36.06 -57.15 19.57
CA ASP A 231 35.58 -56.60 20.85
C ASP A 231 36.52 -57.09 21.97
N LEU A 232 36.93 -56.22 22.90
CA LEU A 232 37.54 -56.61 24.17
C LEU A 232 37.07 -55.72 25.33
N GLU A 233 36.78 -56.37 26.47
CA GLU A 233 36.39 -55.79 27.76
C GLU A 233 37.59 -55.32 28.61
#